data_AF-A0A238W4H6-F1
#
_entry.id   AF-A0A238W4H6-F1
#
_cell.length_a   1.000
_cell.length_b   1.000
_cell.length_c   1.000
_cell.angle_alpha   90.00
_cell.angle_beta   90.00
_cell.angle_gamma   90.00
#
_symmetry.space_group_name_H-M   'P 1'
#
loop_
_entity.id
_entity.type
_entity.pdbx_description
1 polymer ?
#
loop_
_entity_poly.entity_id
_entity_poly.type
_entity_poly.pdbx_seq_one_letter_code
_entity_poly.pdbx_strand_id
1 'polypeptide(L)'
;MNKIVGICIVVLALFFCWYYGHMVFEEFSYKNQSIFICFRPPVQISIINTVLSLFGMVIGIKIYQSKLKMRKAILVLTCLLTLGFVLEVYGYKLF
;
A
#
# COMPACT_ATOMS: atom_id res chain seq x y z
N MET A 1 -0.01 18.48 15.45
CA MET A 1 0.49 18.15 14.09
C MET A 1 0.80 16.66 13.91
N ASN A 2 1.68 16.04 14.70
CA ASN A 2 2.09 14.63 14.49
C ASN A 2 0.93 13.61 14.50
N LYS A 3 -0.06 13.80 15.38
CA LYS A 3 -1.25 12.92 15.45
C LYS A 3 -2.08 12.97 14.16
N ILE A 4 -2.29 14.15 13.58
CA ILE A 4 -3.03 14.35 12.32
C ILE A 4 -2.31 13.64 11.18
N VAL A 5 -0.99 13.83 11.08
CA VAL A 5 -0.16 13.18 10.06
C VAL A 5 -0.20 11.65 10.18
N GLY A 6 -0.11 11.12 11.41
CA GLY A 6 -0.26 9.68 11.66
C GLY A 6 -1.61 9.13 11.20
N ILE A 7 -2.71 9.85 11.48
CA ILE A 7 -4.06 9.46 11.03
C ILE A 7 -4.16 9.47 9.51
N CYS A 8 -3.67 10.52 8.83
CA CYS A 8 -3.68 10.59 7.37
C CYS A 8 -2.93 9.41 6.74
N ILE A 9 -1.78 9.03 7.31
CA ILE A 9 -1.00 7.88 6.85
C ILE A 9 -1.79 6.57 7.04
N VAL A 10 -2.45 6.39 8.18
CA VAL A 10 -3.27 5.19 8.45
C VAL A 10 -4.44 5.09 7.47
N VAL A 11 -5.13 6.20 7.21
CA VAL A 11 -6.27 6.23 6.27
C VAL A 11 -5.82 5.92 4.85
N LEU A 12 -4.70 6.51 4.40
CA LEU A 12 -4.12 6.19 3.09
C LEU A 12 -3.72 4.71 3.00
N ALA A 13 -3.05 4.19 4.02
CA ALA A 13 -2.64 2.79 4.08
C ALA A 13 -3.84 1.82 4.07
N LEU A 14 -4.94 2.16 4.78
CA LEU A 14 -6.19 1.41 4.74
C LEU A 14 -6.77 1.34 3.34
N PHE A 15 -6.81 2.49 2.65
CA PHE A 15 -7.33 2.57 1.29
C PHE A 15 -6.53 1.67 0.33
N PHE A 16 -5.20 1.75 0.37
CA PHE A 16 -4.35 0.90 -0.46
C PHE A 16 -4.47 -0.59 -0.09
N CYS A 17 -4.54 -0.92 1.20
CA CYS A 17 -4.73 -2.29 1.65
C CYS A 17 -6.05 -2.88 1.14
N TRP A 18 -7.12 -2.09 1.17
CA TRP A 18 -8.42 -2.49 0.62
C TRP A 18 -8.35 -2.67 -0.90
N TYR A 19 -7.79 -1.69 -1.62
CA TYR A 19 -7.67 -1.73 -3.07
C TYR A 19 -6.88 -2.94 -3.58
N TYR A 20 -5.63 -3.12 -3.13
CA TYR A 20 -4.80 -4.24 -3.58
C TYR A 20 -5.28 -5.57 -2.99
N GLY A 21 -5.80 -5.59 -1.75
CA GLY A 21 -6.38 -6.79 -1.15
C GLY A 21 -7.59 -7.30 -1.91
N HIS A 22 -8.46 -6.39 -2.38
CA HIS A 22 -9.58 -6.74 -3.25
C HIS A 22 -9.11 -7.32 -4.59
N MET A 23 -8.07 -6.73 -5.19
CA MET A 23 -7.46 -7.25 -6.42
C MET A 23 -6.88 -8.65 -6.24
N VAL A 24 -6.28 -8.96 -5.09
CA VAL A 24 -5.81 -10.31 -4.77
C VAL A 24 -6.99 -11.26 -4.60
N PHE A 25 -7.99 -10.87 -3.82
CA PHE A 25 -9.17 -11.69 -3.55
C PHE A 25 -9.92 -12.06 -4.84
N GLU A 26 -10.11 -11.11 -5.76
CA GLU A 26 -10.78 -11.39 -7.03
C GLU A 26 -10.05 -12.40 -7.93
N GLU A 27 -8.71 -12.46 -7.89
CA GLU A 27 -7.95 -13.45 -8.65
C GLU A 27 -8.26 -14.86 -8.13
N PHE A 28 -8.18 -15.03 -6.81
CA PHE A 28 -8.30 -16.34 -6.17
C PHE A 28 -9.74 -16.84 -6.10
N SER A 29 -10.72 -15.93 -5.99
CA SER A 29 -12.13 -16.32 -5.83
C SER A 29 -12.93 -16.33 -7.13
N TYR A 30 -12.62 -15.46 -8.09
CA TYR A 30 -13.50 -15.23 -9.25
C TYR A 30 -12.83 -15.39 -10.61
N LYS A 31 -11.57 -15.86 -10.68
CA LYS A 31 -10.84 -16.10 -11.95
C LYS A 31 -10.99 -14.94 -12.96
N ASN A 32 -10.84 -13.70 -12.49
CA ASN A 32 -10.73 -12.50 -13.33
C ASN A 32 -12.02 -12.07 -14.05
N GLN A 33 -13.18 -12.21 -13.41
CA GLN A 33 -14.47 -11.79 -13.99
C GLN A 33 -14.85 -10.32 -13.74
N SER A 34 -14.01 -9.50 -13.09
CA SER A 34 -14.37 -8.13 -12.70
C SER A 34 -14.05 -7.06 -13.74
N ILE A 35 -14.75 -5.92 -13.66
CA ILE A 35 -14.72 -4.82 -14.65
C ILE A 35 -13.41 -4.00 -14.57
N PHE A 36 -12.57 -4.22 -13.55
CA PHE A 36 -11.35 -3.43 -13.29
C PHE A 36 -10.07 -3.98 -13.96
N ILE A 37 -10.20 -4.90 -14.91
CA ILE A 37 -9.08 -5.60 -15.57
C ILE A 37 -8.06 -4.62 -16.19
N CYS A 38 -8.50 -3.46 -16.69
CA CYS A 38 -7.62 -2.53 -17.43
C CYS A 38 -6.55 -1.83 -16.58
N PHE A 39 -6.71 -1.75 -15.25
CA PHE A 39 -5.76 -1.09 -14.35
C PHE A 39 -5.19 -2.05 -13.31
N ARG A 40 -5.26 -3.35 -13.57
CA ARG A 40 -4.89 -4.36 -12.60
C ARG A 40 -3.40 -4.68 -12.66
N PRO A 41 -2.62 -4.39 -11.61
CA PRO A 41 -1.25 -4.88 -11.56
C PRO A 41 -1.25 -6.41 -11.40
N PRO A 42 -0.23 -7.11 -11.93
CA PRO A 42 -0.03 -8.54 -11.69
C PRO A 42 -0.25 -8.93 -10.22
N VAL A 43 -0.81 -10.12 -9.99
CA VAL A 43 -1.23 -10.59 -8.66
C VAL A 43 -0.09 -10.54 -7.65
N GLN A 44 1.12 -10.91 -8.08
CA GLN A 44 2.33 -10.86 -7.28
C GLN A 44 2.60 -9.43 -6.77
N ILE A 45 2.42 -8.43 -7.64
CA ILE A 45 2.59 -7.00 -7.29
C ILE A 45 1.47 -6.55 -6.36
N SER A 46 0.23 -6.98 -6.62
CA SER A 46 -0.90 -6.70 -5.72
C SER A 46 -0.67 -7.25 -4.31
N ILE A 47 -0.11 -8.46 -4.18
CA ILE A 47 0.27 -9.04 -2.88
C ILE A 47 1.36 -8.20 -2.21
N ILE A 48 2.43 -7.86 -2.94
CA ILE A 48 3.53 -7.04 -2.40
C ILE A 48 3.01 -5.68 -1.93
N ASN A 49 2.19 -5.01 -2.74
CA ASN A 49 1.62 -3.71 -2.39
C ASN A 49 0.65 -3.79 -1.21
N THR A 50 -0.09 -4.90 -1.06
CA THR A 50 -0.89 -5.17 0.15
C THR A 50 0.00 -5.25 1.38
N VAL A 51 1.11 -6.01 1.32
CA VAL A 51 2.07 -6.11 2.43
C VAL A 51 2.70 -4.75 2.75
N LEU A 52 3.13 -3.99 1.75
CA LEU A 52 3.70 -2.64 1.93
C LEU A 52 2.69 -1.69 2.58
N SER A 53 1.42 -1.76 2.21
CA SER A 53 0.35 -0.95 2.81
C SER A 53 0.15 -1.28 4.30
N LEU A 54 0.23 -2.55 4.70
CA LEU A 54 0.18 -2.96 6.11
C LEU A 54 1.38 -2.39 6.88
N PHE A 55 2.58 -2.39 6.30
CA PHE A 55 3.74 -1.72 6.91
C PHE A 55 3.53 -0.21 7.05
N GLY A 56 2.96 0.44 6.03
CA GLY A 56 2.59 1.87 6.08
C GLY A 56 1.62 2.17 7.23
N MET A 57 0.63 1.30 7.44
CA MET A 57 -0.32 1.40 8.56
C MET A 57 0.38 1.29 9.91
N VAL A 58 1.27 0.31 10.11
CA VAL A 58 2.05 0.16 11.35
C VAL A 58 2.88 1.41 11.64
N ILE A 59 3.50 2.00 10.61
CA ILE A 59 4.26 3.26 10.75
C ILE A 59 3.34 4.41 11.13
N GLY A 60 2.19 4.55 10.47
CA GLY A 60 1.18 5.56 10.80
C GLY A 60 0.72 5.48 12.27
N ILE A 61 0.44 4.26 12.76
CA ILE A 61 0.09 4.01 14.17
C ILE A 61 1.26 4.41 15.10
N LYS A 62 2.50 4.06 14.76
CA LYS A 62 3.68 4.44 15.57
C LYS A 62 3.91 5.96 15.61
N ILE A 63 3.62 6.69 14.53
CA ILE A 63 3.64 8.16 14.50
C ILE A 63 2.54 8.72 15.38
N TYR A 64 1.32 8.18 15.29
CA TYR A 64 0.19 8.61 16.12
C TYR A 64 0.50 8.45 17.62
N GLN A 65 1.10 7.33 17.99
CA GLN A 65 1.58 7.07 19.36
C GLN A 65 2.83 7.87 19.75
N SER A 66 3.36 8.73 18.87
CA SER A 66 4.59 9.51 19.07
C SER A 66 5.84 8.68 19.40
N LYS A 67 5.83 7.38 19.07
CA LYS A 67 6.96 6.45 19.29
C LYS A 67 8.04 6.57 18.22
N LEU A 68 7.80 7.33 17.15
CA LEU A 68 8.73 7.54 16.03
C LEU A 68 8.94 9.04 15.77
N LYS A 69 10.19 9.44 15.49
CA LYS A 69 10.49 10.82 15.05
C LYS A 69 9.90 11.06 13.66
N MET A 70 9.11 12.13 13.51
CA MET A 70 8.42 12.51 12.26
C MET A 70 9.31 12.46 11.00
N ARG A 71 10.53 12.98 11.06
CA ARG A 71 11.48 12.95 9.91
C ARG A 71 11.75 11.54 9.40
N LYS A 72 12.01 10.59 10.30
CA LYS A 72 12.25 9.19 9.91
C LYS A 72 10.99 8.56 9.34
N ALA A 73 9.83 8.88 9.91
CA ALA A 73 8.57 8.30 9.50
C ALA A 73 8.14 8.78 8.10
N ILE A 74 8.32 10.06 7.79
CA ILE A 74 8.08 10.62 6.45
C ILE A 74 9.03 9.97 5.44
N LEU A 75 10.32 9.85 5.77
CA LEU A 75 11.30 9.22 4.85
C LEU A 75 10.94 7.77 4.52
N VAL A 76 10.53 6.97 5.53
CA VAL A 76 10.09 5.60 5.28
C VAL A 76 8.80 5.57 4.46
N LEU A 77 7.85 6.46 4.73
CA LEU A 77 6.61 6.57 3.95
C LEU A 77 6.90 6.91 2.49
N THR A 78 7.78 7.88 2.23
CA THR A 78 8.19 8.27 0.88
C THR A 78 8.84 7.08 0.17
N CYS A 79 9.78 6.38 0.80
CA CYS A 79 10.38 5.17 0.22
C CYS A 79 9.32 4.09 -0.10
N LEU A 80 8.35 3.85 0.78
CA LEU A 80 7.28 2.87 0.56
C LEU A 80 6.39 3.25 -0.63
N LEU A 81 6.01 4.52 -0.74
CA LEU A 81 5.21 5.01 -1.86
C LEU A 81 5.99 4.96 -3.18
N THR A 82 7.28 5.34 -3.18
CA THR A 82 8.12 5.23 -4.37
C THR A 82 8.29 3.79 -4.81
N LEU A 83 8.53 2.85 -3.88
CA LEU A 83 8.61 1.42 -4.19
C LEU A 83 7.29 0.88 -4.73
N GLY A 84 6.16 1.20 -4.09
CA GLY A 84 4.84 0.78 -4.57
C GLY A 84 4.53 1.28 -5.97
N PHE A 85 4.82 2.56 -6.24
CA PHE A 85 4.64 3.15 -7.57
C PHE A 85 5.57 2.54 -8.63
N VAL A 86 6.85 2.32 -8.29
CA VAL A 86 7.80 1.67 -9.20
C VAL A 86 7.35 0.25 -9.52
N LEU A 87 6.91 -0.51 -8.53
CA LEU A 87 6.38 -1.87 -8.74
C LEU A 87 5.10 -1.85 -9.59
N GLU A 88 4.23 -0.86 -9.43
CA GLU A 88 3.02 -0.74 -10.23
C GLU A 88 3.32 -0.39 -11.69
N VAL A 89 4.24 0.56 -11.92
CA VAL A 89 4.59 1.05 -13.27
C VAL A 89 5.55 0.14 -14.01
N TYR A 90 6.43 -0.59 -13.32
CA TYR A 90 7.46 -1.41 -13.99
C TYR A 90 7.37 -2.89 -13.65
N GLY A 91 6.56 -3.29 -12.67
CA GLY A 91 6.50 -4.68 -12.25
C GLY A 91 5.95 -5.63 -13.31
N TYR A 92 5.18 -5.14 -14.29
CA TYR A 92 4.77 -5.96 -15.45
C TYR A 92 5.94 -6.33 -16.37
N LYS A 93 7.12 -5.70 -16.24
CA LYS A 93 8.34 -6.08 -16.98
C LYS A 93 9.21 -7.08 -16.21
N LEU A 94 8.93 -7.28 -14.92
CA LEU A 94 9.66 -8.20 -14.05
C LEU A 94 9.07 -9.62 -14.09
N PHE A 95 7.87 -9.79 -14.66
CA PHE A 95 7.13 -11.06 -14.71
C PHE A 95 6.39 -11.22 -16.04
#